data_AF-A0A315XZX7-F1
#
_entry.id   AF-A0A315XZX7-F1
#
_cell.length_a   1.000
_cell.length_b   1.000
_cell.length_c   1.000
_cell.angle_alpha   90.00
_cell.angle_beta   90.00
_cell.angle_gamma   90.00
#
_symmetry.space_group_name_H-M   'P 1'
#
loop_
_entity.id
_entity.type
_entity.pdbx_description
1 polymer ?
#
loop_
_entity_poly.entity_id
_entity_poly.type
_entity_poly.pdbx_seq_one_letter_code
_entity_poly.pdbx_strand_id
1 'polypeptide(L)'
;MDYICKMCGGIISPDDGTGVCDCEHCGSRQTYPLRYFGDHAEMYNRACQLRLKTDFEGAEKLFTKLSEEIPNESEGFWGVLMCRCGLEYEDDPISGMKIPVCSRTETGEITADPNYHAALLTATPSQGAFYRREAAALEMLRRETVERVGTGEKYDVFICCRLTDDSGRATTDSVVAEEICHQLTEEGMKVFYAPVTLTDISESEYEPYVNAAIGNSSALLAVGCKAENFAVPKFRSEWSRCGAAVKRGESRLLYVCIKNTDPRDLPTELREYPVKDVTRMGFLTEVIRSINALGDSSGSRPRSIAKKTPEKLIRRMKIFLADEDFDAAEEYSGLILDADPYCWQAHFARFLADNGCRSTDDLMLEEMVGSFADDYIERFGFDFTDDDIYRAQLSDMLGSSLRSALRFAEGEDSVRLTTLYERFVSAVRDSIFVREQEQIDSEEQAEMEKLRRLHAEEETERESRKRKKQVIKARFLGYMAVIAAVLLVLAIKFHFKFAIVLIAVLVVLMILVFAGLEK
;
A
#
# COMPACT_ATOMS: atom_id res chain seq x y z
N MET A 1 0.36 -45.69 -48.96
CA MET A 1 1.13 -45.11 -47.83
C MET A 1 0.12 -44.37 -47.00
N ASP A 2 0.11 -44.65 -45.71
CA ASP A 2 -1.01 -44.27 -44.85
C ASP A 2 -0.64 -43.03 -44.06
N TYR A 3 -1.42 -41.97 -44.25
CA TYR A 3 -1.32 -40.75 -43.48
C TYR A 3 -2.49 -40.67 -42.51
N ILE A 4 -2.37 -39.82 -41.50
CA ILE A 4 -3.51 -39.53 -40.63
C ILE A 4 -4.19 -38.25 -41.06
N CYS A 5 -5.52 -38.23 -40.95
CA CYS A 5 -6.32 -37.06 -41.19
C CYS A 5 -5.94 -35.98 -40.17
N LYS A 6 -5.58 -34.79 -40.67
CA LYS A 6 -5.18 -33.65 -39.85
C LYS A 6 -6.32 -33.05 -39.02
N MET A 7 -7.55 -33.49 -39.26
CA MET A 7 -8.77 -32.99 -38.62
C MET A 7 -9.39 -33.98 -37.62
N CYS A 8 -9.38 -35.29 -37.91
CA CYS A 8 -10.02 -36.30 -37.06
C CYS A 8 -9.09 -37.44 -36.60
N GLY A 9 -7.87 -37.52 -37.14
CA GLY A 9 -6.91 -38.59 -36.83
C GLY A 9 -7.19 -39.94 -37.50
N GLY A 10 -8.28 -40.07 -38.27
CA GLY A 10 -8.57 -41.26 -39.06
C GLY A 10 -7.51 -41.52 -40.13
N ILE A 11 -7.27 -42.78 -40.47
CA ILE A 11 -6.27 -43.14 -41.49
C ILE A 11 -6.81 -42.76 -42.87
N ILE A 12 -5.94 -42.18 -43.70
CA ILE A 12 -6.19 -41.87 -45.11
C ILE A 12 -5.12 -42.54 -45.99
N SER A 13 -5.55 -43.06 -47.13
CA SER A 13 -4.68 -43.74 -48.10
C SER A 13 -4.91 -43.12 -49.49
N PRO A 14 -4.31 -41.96 -49.80
CA PRO A 14 -4.52 -41.27 -51.07
C PRO A 14 -3.97 -42.04 -52.27
N ASP A 15 -4.65 -41.98 -53.42
CA ASP A 15 -4.35 -42.78 -54.61
C ASP A 15 -4.04 -41.96 -55.89
N ASP A 16 -4.24 -40.64 -55.87
CA ASP A 16 -4.29 -39.79 -57.08
C ASP A 16 -3.04 -38.92 -57.32
N GLY A 17 -2.12 -38.84 -56.34
CA GLY A 17 -0.91 -38.01 -56.41
C GLY A 17 -1.17 -36.50 -56.52
N THR A 18 -2.40 -36.03 -56.29
CA THR A 18 -2.77 -34.62 -56.42
C THR A 18 -2.37 -33.78 -55.22
N GLY A 19 -2.10 -34.43 -54.07
CA GLY A 19 -1.79 -33.81 -52.79
C GLY A 19 -3.03 -33.33 -52.02
N VAL A 20 -4.24 -33.66 -52.49
CA VAL A 20 -5.53 -33.37 -51.82
C VAL A 20 -6.39 -34.63 -51.82
N CYS A 21 -7.05 -34.95 -50.71
CA CYS A 21 -7.95 -36.09 -50.60
C CYS A 21 -9.17 -35.78 -49.71
N ASP A 22 -10.21 -36.59 -49.81
CA ASP A 22 -11.37 -36.55 -48.92
C ASP A 22 -11.22 -37.63 -47.85
N CYS A 23 -11.40 -37.29 -46.57
CA CYS A 23 -11.27 -38.25 -45.48
C CYS A 23 -12.50 -39.15 -45.38
N GLU A 24 -12.31 -40.48 -45.44
CA GLU A 24 -13.42 -41.45 -45.32
C GLU A 24 -14.08 -41.44 -43.92
N HIS A 25 -13.38 -40.94 -42.90
CA HIS A 25 -13.86 -40.99 -41.51
C HIS A 25 -14.71 -39.76 -41.13
N CYS A 26 -14.28 -38.55 -41.50
CA CYS A 26 -14.99 -37.31 -41.17
C CYS A 26 -15.55 -36.57 -42.38
N GLY A 27 -15.40 -37.09 -43.60
CA GLY A 27 -15.89 -36.48 -44.84
C GLY A 27 -15.12 -35.23 -45.29
N SER A 28 -14.23 -34.69 -44.46
CA SER A 28 -13.53 -33.44 -44.76
C SER A 28 -12.46 -33.59 -45.84
N ARG A 29 -12.43 -32.61 -46.76
CA ARG A 29 -11.36 -32.46 -47.73
C ARG A 29 -10.10 -31.90 -47.07
N GLN A 30 -8.94 -32.48 -47.35
CA GLN A 30 -7.65 -32.07 -46.76
C GLN A 30 -6.50 -32.26 -47.74
N THR A 31 -5.37 -31.64 -47.44
CA THR A 31 -4.09 -31.84 -48.13
C THR A 31 -3.29 -32.98 -47.48
N TYR A 32 -2.39 -33.60 -48.24
CA TYR A 32 -1.47 -34.63 -47.75
C TYR A 32 -0.09 -34.50 -48.43
N PRO A 33 0.99 -35.00 -47.81
CA PRO A 33 2.34 -34.84 -48.35
C PRO A 33 2.59 -35.78 -49.52
N LEU A 34 3.30 -35.27 -50.53
CA LEU A 34 3.65 -36.02 -51.75
C LEU A 34 5.07 -36.58 -51.71
N ARG A 35 5.93 -36.05 -50.84
CA ARG A 35 7.36 -36.34 -50.78
C ARG A 35 7.82 -36.92 -49.45
N TYR A 36 6.91 -37.11 -48.48
CA TYR A 36 7.23 -37.78 -47.21
C TYR A 36 7.08 -39.29 -47.36
N PHE A 37 8.16 -40.02 -47.12
CA PHE A 37 8.18 -41.48 -47.18
C PHE A 37 8.97 -42.04 -46.00
N GLY A 38 8.64 -43.28 -45.59
CA GLY A 38 9.29 -43.95 -44.46
C GLY A 38 9.24 -43.10 -43.20
N ASP A 39 10.41 -42.87 -42.60
CA ASP A 39 10.58 -42.10 -41.35
C ASP A 39 9.96 -40.69 -41.42
N HIS A 40 9.98 -40.03 -42.58
CA HIS A 40 9.38 -38.69 -42.73
C HIS A 40 7.84 -38.75 -42.68
N ALA A 41 7.23 -39.81 -43.22
CA ALA A 41 5.79 -40.01 -43.15
C ALA A 41 5.35 -40.32 -41.70
N GLU A 42 6.14 -41.11 -40.97
CA GLU A 42 5.92 -41.36 -39.55
C GLU A 42 6.06 -40.08 -38.72
N MET A 43 7.09 -39.27 -39.00
CA MET A 43 7.30 -37.97 -38.34
C MET A 43 6.14 -37.00 -38.60
N TYR A 44 5.65 -36.93 -39.84
CA TYR A 44 4.47 -36.13 -40.19
C TYR A 44 3.23 -36.59 -39.44
N ASN A 45 2.94 -37.89 -39.44
CA ASN A 45 1.82 -38.46 -38.70
C ASN A 45 1.95 -38.16 -37.20
N ARG A 46 3.16 -38.25 -36.64
CA ARG A 46 3.40 -37.90 -35.24
C ARG A 46 3.12 -36.43 -34.96
N ALA A 47 3.54 -35.52 -35.85
CA ALA A 47 3.27 -34.09 -35.73
C ALA A 47 1.75 -33.80 -35.76
N CYS A 48 1.01 -34.46 -36.66
CA CYS A 48 -0.45 -34.36 -36.72
C CYS A 48 -1.13 -34.89 -35.44
N GLN A 49 -0.64 -35.98 -34.83
CA GLN A 49 -1.16 -36.48 -33.54
C GLN A 49 -0.93 -35.49 -32.40
N LEU A 50 0.22 -34.82 -32.37
CA LEU A 50 0.52 -33.80 -31.36
C LEU A 50 -0.44 -32.61 -31.49
N ARG A 51 -0.71 -32.16 -32.72
CA ARG A 51 -1.75 -31.14 -33.00
C ARG A 51 -3.12 -31.54 -32.48
N LEU A 52 -3.57 -32.78 -32.74
CA LEU A 52 -4.86 -33.27 -32.25
C LEU A 52 -4.94 -33.34 -30.70
N LYS A 53 -3.78 -33.37 -30.03
CA LYS A 53 -3.67 -33.31 -28.56
C LYS A 53 -3.35 -31.90 -28.06
N THR A 54 -3.49 -30.88 -28.91
CA THR A 54 -3.17 -29.47 -28.63
C THR A 54 -1.70 -29.19 -28.24
N ASP A 55 -0.79 -30.15 -28.46
CA ASP A 55 0.66 -29.96 -28.28
C ASP A 55 1.27 -29.32 -29.54
N PHE A 56 0.91 -28.06 -29.78
CA PHE A 56 1.34 -27.32 -30.96
C PHE A 56 2.85 -27.06 -30.98
N GLU A 57 3.49 -26.95 -29.81
CA GLU A 57 4.94 -26.71 -29.74
C GLU A 57 5.72 -27.95 -30.16
N GLY A 58 5.32 -29.12 -29.65
CA GLY A 58 5.89 -30.40 -30.09
C GLY A 58 5.66 -30.64 -31.59
N ALA A 59 4.46 -30.33 -32.08
CA ALA A 59 4.13 -30.44 -33.49
C ALA A 59 4.96 -29.48 -34.36
N GLU A 60 5.09 -28.21 -33.99
CA GLU A 60 5.86 -27.19 -34.71
C GLU A 60 7.34 -27.59 -34.85
N LYS A 61 7.94 -28.17 -33.81
CA LYS A 61 9.32 -28.69 -33.87
C LYS A 61 9.47 -29.77 -34.95
N LEU A 62 8.52 -30.70 -35.03
CA LEU A 62 8.55 -31.77 -36.04
C LEU A 62 8.29 -31.22 -37.44
N PHE A 63 7.33 -30.31 -37.62
CA PHE A 63 7.05 -29.68 -38.92
C PHE A 63 8.21 -28.81 -39.40
N THR A 64 8.86 -28.08 -38.50
CA THR A 64 10.07 -27.29 -38.80
C THR A 64 11.18 -28.22 -39.30
N LYS A 65 11.45 -29.30 -38.58
CA LYS A 65 12.43 -30.31 -39.00
C LYS A 65 12.10 -30.92 -40.36
N LEU A 66 10.83 -31.26 -40.61
CA LEU A 66 10.37 -31.76 -41.90
C LEU A 66 10.58 -30.74 -43.04
N SER A 67 10.37 -29.45 -42.77
CA SER A 67 10.59 -28.38 -43.73
C SER A 67 12.07 -28.12 -44.03
N GLU A 68 12.96 -28.39 -43.08
CA GLU A 68 14.41 -28.30 -43.25
C GLU A 68 14.96 -29.51 -44.02
N GLU A 69 14.49 -30.73 -43.70
CA GLU A 69 14.96 -31.98 -44.33
C GLU A 69 14.43 -32.12 -45.76
N ILE A 70 13.20 -31.69 -46.03
CA ILE A 70 12.56 -31.78 -47.35
C ILE A 70 11.93 -30.41 -47.70
N PRO A 71 12.76 -29.43 -48.12
CA PRO A 71 12.30 -28.06 -48.39
C PRO A 71 11.43 -27.93 -49.64
N ASN A 72 11.34 -28.97 -50.47
CA ASN A 72 10.43 -29.02 -51.60
C ASN A 72 9.07 -29.63 -51.24
N GLU A 73 8.74 -29.87 -49.98
CA GLU A 73 7.40 -30.33 -49.56
C GLU A 73 6.63 -29.21 -48.87
N SER A 74 5.37 -29.01 -49.28
CA SER A 74 4.54 -27.90 -48.82
C SER A 74 3.94 -28.14 -47.43
N GLU A 75 3.68 -29.40 -47.08
CA GLU A 75 3.01 -29.78 -45.83
C GLU A 75 3.79 -29.41 -44.57
N GLY A 76 5.12 -29.43 -44.61
CA GLY A 76 5.96 -29.00 -43.49
C GLY A 76 5.74 -27.53 -43.15
N PHE A 77 5.85 -26.66 -44.16
CA PHE A 77 5.61 -25.21 -44.00
C PHE A 77 4.17 -24.91 -43.59
N TRP A 78 3.18 -25.55 -44.22
CA TRP A 78 1.78 -25.39 -43.84
C TRP A 78 1.52 -25.86 -42.41
N GLY A 79 2.13 -26.98 -42.00
CA GLY A 79 2.07 -27.51 -40.64
C GLY A 79 2.60 -26.54 -39.59
N VAL A 80 3.74 -25.89 -39.86
CA VAL A 80 4.29 -24.82 -38.99
C VAL A 80 3.27 -23.69 -38.83
N LEU A 81 2.72 -23.18 -39.94
CA LEU A 81 1.72 -22.12 -39.93
C LEU A 81 0.48 -22.50 -39.11
N MET A 82 -0.05 -23.72 -39.33
CA MET A 82 -1.20 -24.22 -38.59
C MET A 82 -0.92 -24.33 -37.08
N CYS A 83 0.30 -24.69 -36.66
CA CYS A 83 0.69 -24.73 -35.25
C CYS A 83 0.81 -23.34 -34.62
N ARG A 84 1.33 -22.36 -35.38
CA ARG A 84 1.43 -20.97 -34.93
C ARG A 84 0.06 -20.33 -34.73
N CYS A 85 -0.88 -20.59 -35.63
CA CYS A 85 -2.28 -20.17 -35.48
C CYS A 85 -3.03 -20.94 -34.36
N GLY A 86 -2.49 -22.04 -33.84
CA GLY A 86 -3.25 -22.91 -32.93
C GLY A 86 -4.53 -23.41 -33.61
N LEU A 87 -4.42 -23.82 -34.88
CA LEU A 87 -5.57 -24.23 -35.66
C LEU A 87 -6.08 -25.59 -35.18
N GLU A 88 -7.33 -25.63 -34.74
CA GLU A 88 -8.07 -26.81 -34.32
C GLU A 88 -9.25 -27.06 -35.25
N TYR A 89 -9.86 -28.23 -35.13
CA TYR A 89 -11.02 -28.59 -35.94
C TYR A 89 -12.13 -29.15 -35.05
N GLU A 90 -13.21 -28.38 -34.94
CA GLU A 90 -14.40 -28.76 -34.18
C GLU A 90 -15.47 -29.35 -35.09
N ASP A 91 -16.37 -30.15 -34.52
CA ASP A 91 -17.52 -30.66 -35.25
C ASP A 91 -18.57 -29.55 -35.38
N ASP A 92 -18.91 -29.19 -36.62
CA ASP A 92 -20.04 -28.30 -36.85
C ASP A 92 -21.34 -29.02 -36.45
N PRO A 93 -22.10 -28.50 -35.46
CA PRO A 93 -23.33 -29.13 -35.00
C PRO A 93 -24.42 -29.23 -36.08
N ILE A 94 -24.31 -28.47 -37.18
CA ILE A 94 -25.31 -28.46 -38.26
C ILE A 94 -24.89 -29.38 -39.41
N SER A 95 -23.67 -29.24 -39.93
CA SER A 95 -23.21 -30.03 -41.08
C SER A 95 -22.53 -31.36 -40.72
N GLY A 96 -22.12 -31.55 -39.45
CA GLY A 96 -21.32 -32.68 -39.00
C GLY A 96 -19.89 -32.71 -39.57
N MET A 97 -19.50 -31.68 -40.31
CA MET A 97 -18.17 -31.52 -40.91
C MET A 97 -17.23 -30.82 -39.94
N LYS A 98 -15.92 -31.06 -40.11
CA LYS A 98 -14.89 -30.37 -39.33
C LYS A 98 -14.72 -28.92 -39.78
N ILE A 99 -14.93 -27.97 -38.87
CA ILE A 99 -14.73 -26.53 -39.09
C ILE A 99 -13.46 -26.03 -38.39
N PRO A 100 -12.68 -25.15 -39.03
CA PRO A 100 -11.46 -24.61 -38.44
C PRO A 100 -11.80 -23.65 -37.29
N VAL A 101 -11.12 -23.83 -36.16
CA VAL A 101 -11.18 -22.92 -34.99
C VAL A 101 -9.76 -22.48 -34.67
N CYS A 102 -9.56 -21.18 -34.47
CA CYS A 102 -8.24 -20.61 -34.20
C CYS A 102 -8.14 -20.29 -32.71
N SER A 103 -7.32 -21.05 -31.98
CA SER A 103 -7.11 -20.76 -30.56
C SER A 103 -6.07 -19.65 -30.33
N ARG A 104 -5.16 -19.36 -31.28
CA ARG A 104 -4.09 -18.36 -31.09
C ARG A 104 -4.29 -17.08 -31.90
N THR A 105 -4.49 -15.94 -31.23
CA THR A 105 -4.69 -14.61 -31.85
C THR A 105 -3.40 -13.87 -32.25
N GLU A 106 -2.22 -14.34 -31.83
CA GLU A 106 -0.94 -13.63 -32.05
C GLU A 106 -0.34 -13.76 -33.46
N THR A 107 -1.03 -14.41 -34.40
CA THR A 107 -0.53 -14.44 -35.77
C THR A 107 -0.80 -13.09 -36.42
N GLY A 108 0.24 -12.48 -36.99
CA GLY A 108 0.09 -11.42 -37.99
C GLY A 108 -0.78 -11.90 -39.16
N GLU A 109 -0.95 -11.07 -40.18
CA GLU A 109 -1.71 -11.46 -41.37
C GLU A 109 -1.18 -12.80 -41.92
N ILE A 110 -2.06 -13.80 -42.03
CA ILE A 110 -1.66 -15.16 -42.45
C ILE A 110 -0.99 -15.13 -43.82
N THR A 111 -1.47 -14.23 -44.68
CA THR A 111 -0.95 -14.03 -46.02
C THR A 111 0.44 -13.38 -46.07
N ALA A 112 0.94 -12.86 -44.95
CA ALA A 112 2.27 -12.28 -44.81
C ALA A 112 3.28 -13.24 -44.16
N ASP A 113 2.85 -14.42 -43.68
CA ASP A 113 3.76 -15.38 -43.04
C ASP A 113 4.73 -16.00 -44.07
N PRO A 114 6.05 -16.06 -43.79
CA PRO A 114 7.02 -16.68 -44.69
C PRO A 114 6.71 -18.15 -45.04
N ASN A 115 6.16 -18.92 -44.08
CA ASN A 115 5.78 -20.31 -44.30
C ASN A 115 4.55 -20.43 -45.19
N TYR A 116 3.63 -19.46 -45.16
CA TYR A 116 2.52 -19.41 -46.13
C TYR A 116 3.06 -19.30 -47.56
N HIS A 117 4.01 -18.38 -47.79
CA HIS A 117 4.65 -18.23 -49.08
C HIS A 117 5.46 -19.47 -49.50
N ALA A 118 6.22 -20.06 -48.58
CA ALA A 118 6.99 -21.27 -48.83
C ALA A 118 6.10 -22.47 -49.17
N ALA A 119 4.98 -22.64 -48.45
CA ALA A 119 3.98 -23.67 -48.75
C ALA A 119 3.40 -23.47 -50.16
N LEU A 120 3.03 -22.25 -50.54
CA LEU A 120 2.49 -21.98 -51.87
C LEU A 120 3.51 -22.16 -53.00
N LEU A 121 4.78 -21.86 -52.77
CA LEU A 121 5.86 -22.02 -53.75
C LEU A 121 6.15 -23.51 -54.06
N THR A 122 5.92 -24.38 -53.08
CA THR A 122 6.26 -25.82 -53.16
C THR A 122 5.05 -26.71 -53.43
N ALA A 123 3.83 -26.17 -53.30
CA ALA A 123 2.56 -26.84 -53.50
C ALA A 123 2.26 -27.21 -54.96
N THR A 124 1.50 -28.29 -55.16
CA THR A 124 0.80 -28.52 -56.44
C THR A 124 -0.29 -27.46 -56.66
N PRO A 125 -0.82 -27.30 -57.90
CA PRO A 125 -1.96 -26.42 -58.14
C PRO A 125 -3.17 -26.70 -57.24
N SER A 126 -3.44 -27.99 -56.96
CA SER A 126 -4.53 -28.43 -56.08
C SER A 126 -4.27 -28.06 -54.62
N GLN A 127 -3.09 -28.38 -54.08
CA GLN A 127 -2.69 -28.00 -52.72
C GLN A 127 -2.68 -26.47 -52.54
N GLY A 128 -2.11 -25.73 -53.49
CA GLY A 128 -2.05 -24.27 -53.42
C GLY A 128 -3.42 -23.60 -53.47
N ALA A 129 -4.38 -24.16 -54.22
CA ALA A 129 -5.77 -23.70 -54.18
C ALA A 129 -6.43 -23.99 -52.83
N PHE A 130 -6.12 -25.12 -52.20
CA PHE A 130 -6.59 -25.47 -50.86
C PHE A 130 -6.02 -24.52 -49.81
N TYR A 131 -4.69 -24.32 -49.78
CA TYR A 131 -4.03 -23.43 -48.83
C TYR A 131 -4.51 -21.99 -48.93
N ARG A 132 -4.74 -21.45 -50.13
CA ARG A 132 -5.32 -20.10 -50.30
C ARG A 132 -6.72 -19.99 -49.70
N ARG A 133 -7.57 -21.00 -49.90
CA ARG A 133 -8.94 -21.03 -49.38
C ARG A 133 -8.94 -21.14 -47.86
N GLU A 134 -8.13 -22.04 -47.33
CA GLU A 134 -7.99 -22.26 -45.89
C GLU A 134 -7.39 -21.01 -45.23
N ALA A 135 -6.33 -20.42 -45.79
CA ALA A 135 -5.76 -19.16 -45.30
C ALA A 135 -6.77 -18.00 -45.30
N ALA A 136 -7.61 -17.88 -46.33
CA ALA A 136 -8.66 -16.85 -46.38
C ALA A 136 -9.72 -17.07 -45.29
N ALA A 137 -10.15 -18.31 -45.06
CA ALA A 137 -11.09 -18.64 -43.99
C ALA A 137 -10.48 -18.37 -42.60
N LEU A 138 -9.23 -18.74 -42.40
CA LEU A 138 -8.50 -18.46 -41.16
C LEU A 138 -8.31 -16.95 -40.94
N GLU A 139 -8.06 -16.17 -41.99
CA GLU A 139 -7.93 -14.72 -41.89
C GLU A 139 -9.27 -14.06 -41.53
N MET A 140 -10.39 -14.58 -42.03
CA MET A 140 -11.73 -14.15 -41.60
C MET A 140 -11.97 -14.45 -40.11
N LEU A 141 -11.72 -15.69 -39.68
CA LEU A 141 -11.84 -16.08 -38.27
C LEU A 141 -10.94 -15.25 -37.35
N ARG A 142 -9.71 -14.96 -37.79
CA ARG A 142 -8.78 -14.08 -37.09
C ARG A 142 -9.36 -12.67 -36.96
N ARG A 143 -9.89 -12.09 -38.04
CA ARG A 143 -10.50 -10.74 -38.02
C ARG A 143 -11.72 -10.67 -37.12
N GLU A 144 -12.65 -11.63 -37.22
CA GLU A 144 -13.81 -11.72 -36.33
C GLU A 144 -13.37 -11.83 -34.87
N THR A 145 -12.31 -12.61 -34.61
CA THR A 145 -11.74 -12.74 -33.28
C THR A 145 -11.10 -11.44 -32.79
N VAL A 146 -10.34 -10.74 -33.64
CA VAL A 146 -9.75 -9.42 -33.32
C VAL A 146 -10.83 -8.37 -33.08
N GLU A 147 -11.91 -8.36 -33.87
CA GLU A 147 -13.06 -7.47 -33.67
C GLU A 147 -13.78 -7.78 -32.35
N ARG A 148 -13.95 -9.07 -32.02
CA ARG A 148 -14.59 -9.53 -30.78
C ARG A 148 -13.75 -9.25 -29.52
N VAL A 149 -12.44 -9.45 -29.59
CA VAL A 149 -11.49 -9.20 -28.49
C VAL A 149 -11.12 -7.71 -28.38
N GLY A 150 -11.28 -6.93 -29.46
CA GLY A 150 -10.81 -5.56 -29.59
C GLY A 150 -9.29 -5.49 -29.88
N THR A 151 -8.74 -4.28 -30.06
CA THR A 151 -7.29 -4.06 -30.33
C THR A 151 -6.37 -4.40 -29.14
N GLY A 152 -6.89 -5.11 -28.13
CA GLY A 152 -6.20 -5.49 -26.91
C GLY A 152 -6.19 -4.36 -25.88
N GLU A 153 -6.82 -4.60 -24.74
CA GLU A 153 -6.50 -3.81 -23.56
C GLU A 153 -5.03 -4.05 -23.21
N LYS A 154 -4.30 -2.97 -22.93
CA LYS A 154 -2.94 -3.09 -22.40
C LYS A 154 -3.04 -3.50 -20.94
N TYR A 155 -2.35 -4.58 -20.60
CA TYR A 155 -2.19 -5.06 -19.24
C TYR A 155 -0.76 -4.78 -18.79
N ASP A 156 -0.59 -4.48 -17.50
CA ASP A 156 0.73 -4.37 -16.89
C ASP A 156 1.29 -5.78 -16.65
N VAL A 157 0.42 -6.74 -16.30
CA VAL A 157 0.80 -8.12 -15.94
C VAL A 157 -0.15 -9.15 -16.54
N PHE A 158 0.38 -10.23 -17.08
CA PHE A 158 -0.35 -11.45 -17.42
C PHE A 158 0.05 -12.59 -16.48
N ILE A 159 -0.93 -13.38 -16.01
CA ILE A 159 -0.71 -14.52 -15.11
C ILE A 159 -1.26 -15.80 -15.73
N CYS A 160 -0.41 -16.84 -15.83
CA CYS A 160 -0.81 -18.19 -16.22
C CYS A 160 -0.47 -19.21 -15.13
N CYS A 161 -1.34 -20.20 -14.95
CA CYS A 161 -1.19 -21.31 -14.02
C CYS A 161 -2.11 -22.48 -14.44
N ARG A 162 -1.96 -23.64 -13.79
CA ARG A 162 -2.93 -24.73 -13.94
C ARG A 162 -4.19 -24.42 -13.14
N LEU A 163 -5.33 -24.17 -13.79
CA LEU A 163 -6.58 -23.82 -13.10
C LEU A 163 -7.18 -24.99 -12.31
N THR A 164 -7.32 -26.17 -12.94
CA THR A 164 -7.99 -27.32 -12.36
C THR A 164 -7.13 -28.59 -12.34
N ASP A 165 -7.33 -29.43 -11.33
CA ASP A 165 -6.76 -30.79 -11.24
C ASP A 165 -7.52 -31.76 -12.15
N ASP A 166 -7.06 -33.01 -12.26
CA ASP A 166 -7.70 -34.04 -13.09
C ASP A 166 -9.13 -34.40 -12.63
N SER A 167 -9.54 -33.95 -11.44
CA SER A 167 -10.89 -34.11 -10.88
C SER A 167 -11.75 -32.85 -11.06
N GLY A 168 -11.27 -31.82 -11.75
CA GLY A 168 -11.98 -30.57 -12.00
C GLY A 168 -12.01 -29.59 -10.82
N ARG A 169 -11.18 -29.79 -9.78
CA ARG A 169 -11.11 -28.89 -8.62
C ARG A 169 -10.00 -27.86 -8.80
N ALA A 170 -10.17 -26.68 -8.20
CA ALA A 170 -9.13 -25.65 -8.17
C ALA A 170 -7.80 -26.20 -7.63
N THR A 171 -6.70 -25.89 -8.30
CA THR A 171 -5.37 -26.33 -7.86
C THR A 171 -4.78 -25.37 -6.81
N THR A 172 -3.70 -25.78 -6.17
CA THR A 172 -2.91 -24.87 -5.32
C THR A 172 -2.28 -23.74 -6.17
N ASP A 173 -2.01 -23.99 -7.45
CA ASP A 173 -1.44 -23.00 -8.36
C ASP A 173 -2.43 -21.87 -8.61
N SER A 174 -3.70 -22.20 -8.83
CA SER A 174 -4.75 -21.21 -9.08
C SER A 174 -5.06 -20.36 -7.86
N VAL A 175 -5.01 -20.94 -6.65
CA VAL A 175 -5.19 -20.19 -5.39
C VAL A 175 -4.07 -19.16 -5.20
N VAL A 176 -2.81 -19.56 -5.45
CA VAL A 176 -1.66 -18.64 -5.36
C VAL A 176 -1.70 -17.58 -6.46
N ALA A 177 -2.06 -17.96 -7.69
CA ALA A 177 -2.21 -17.03 -8.80
C ALA A 177 -3.31 -15.99 -8.54
N GLU A 178 -4.43 -16.40 -7.93
CA GLU A 178 -5.52 -15.51 -7.53
C GLU A 178 -5.07 -14.52 -6.44
N GLU A 179 -4.31 -14.99 -5.44
CA GLU A 179 -3.73 -14.11 -4.41
C GLU A 179 -2.78 -13.07 -5.01
N ILE A 180 -1.88 -13.49 -5.90
CA ILE A 180 -0.97 -12.59 -6.62
C ILE A 180 -1.76 -11.60 -7.49
N CYS A 181 -2.78 -12.08 -8.21
CA CYS A 181 -3.64 -11.24 -9.03
C CYS A 181 -4.31 -10.16 -8.18
N HIS A 182 -4.91 -10.54 -7.04
CA HIS A 182 -5.57 -9.61 -6.14
C HIS A 182 -4.58 -8.55 -5.63
N GLN A 183 -3.41 -8.96 -5.15
CA GLN A 183 -2.41 -8.03 -4.62
C GLN A 183 -1.85 -7.07 -5.68
N LEU A 184 -1.56 -7.55 -6.91
CA LEU A 184 -1.12 -6.68 -8.00
C LEU A 184 -2.23 -5.71 -8.46
N THR A 185 -3.49 -6.17 -8.47
CA THR A 185 -4.64 -5.31 -8.76
C THR A 185 -4.85 -4.26 -7.67
N GLU A 186 -4.60 -4.61 -6.40
CA GLU A 186 -4.62 -3.65 -5.27
C GLU A 186 -3.57 -2.56 -5.41
N GLU A 187 -2.42 -2.86 -5.99
CA GLU A 187 -1.34 -1.90 -6.34
C GLU A 187 -1.68 -1.04 -7.58
N GLY A 188 -2.89 -1.19 -8.14
CA GLY A 188 -3.38 -0.41 -9.26
C GLY A 188 -2.88 -0.88 -10.62
N MET A 189 -2.25 -2.06 -10.71
CA MET A 189 -1.85 -2.65 -11.98
C MET A 189 -3.04 -3.26 -12.71
N LYS A 190 -3.07 -3.11 -14.03
CA LYS A 190 -3.99 -3.86 -14.88
C LYS A 190 -3.47 -5.27 -15.05
N VAL A 191 -4.08 -6.22 -14.36
CA VAL A 191 -3.71 -7.64 -14.40
C VAL A 191 -4.69 -8.41 -15.28
N PHE A 192 -4.15 -9.20 -16.20
CA PHE A 192 -4.92 -10.23 -16.89
C PHE A 192 -4.72 -11.58 -16.18
N TYR A 193 -5.81 -12.11 -15.62
CA TYR A 193 -5.87 -13.46 -15.07
C TYR A 193 -7.22 -14.06 -15.47
N ALA A 194 -7.20 -15.10 -16.30
CA ALA A 194 -8.39 -15.57 -17.02
C ALA A 194 -9.64 -15.77 -16.15
N PRO A 195 -9.58 -16.43 -14.96
CA PRO A 195 -10.75 -16.61 -14.10
C PRO A 195 -11.38 -15.30 -13.58
N VAL A 196 -10.59 -14.23 -13.49
CA VAL A 196 -11.04 -12.91 -12.99
C VAL A 196 -11.41 -11.97 -14.14
N THR A 197 -10.65 -11.99 -15.23
CA THR A 197 -10.86 -11.08 -16.37
C THR A 197 -11.96 -11.56 -17.32
N LEU A 198 -12.17 -12.88 -17.42
CA LEU A 198 -13.08 -13.50 -18.40
C LEU A 198 -14.28 -14.18 -17.73
N THR A 199 -14.83 -13.57 -16.67
CA THR A 199 -15.94 -14.14 -15.87
C THR A 199 -17.20 -14.44 -16.67
N ASP A 200 -17.48 -13.65 -17.69
CA ASP A 200 -18.69 -13.76 -18.53
C ASP A 200 -18.45 -14.54 -19.83
N ILE A 201 -17.25 -15.09 -20.02
CA ILE A 201 -16.84 -15.81 -21.23
C ILE A 201 -16.70 -17.30 -20.89
N SER A 202 -17.02 -18.17 -21.85
CA SER A 202 -16.84 -19.61 -21.67
C SER A 202 -15.34 -19.99 -21.73
N GLU A 203 -14.90 -20.98 -20.94
CA GLU A 203 -13.49 -21.40 -20.94
C GLU A 203 -12.98 -21.84 -22.33
N SER A 204 -13.88 -22.37 -23.19
CA SER A 204 -13.61 -22.71 -24.59
C SER A 204 -13.25 -21.50 -25.46
N GLU A 205 -13.66 -20.30 -25.05
CA GLU A 205 -13.43 -19.05 -25.75
C GLU A 205 -12.31 -18.20 -25.13
N TYR A 206 -11.64 -18.68 -24.07
CA TYR A 206 -10.58 -17.92 -23.38
C TYR A 206 -9.35 -17.69 -24.23
N GLU A 207 -8.98 -18.69 -25.03
CA GLU A 207 -7.70 -18.74 -25.73
C GLU A 207 -7.42 -17.48 -26.58
N PRO A 208 -8.36 -16.96 -27.39
CA PRO A 208 -8.21 -15.67 -28.05
C PRO A 208 -7.82 -14.49 -27.16
N TYR A 209 -8.43 -14.38 -25.99
CA TYR A 209 -8.18 -13.29 -25.04
C TYR A 209 -6.85 -13.49 -24.31
N VAL A 210 -6.53 -14.73 -23.92
CA VAL A 210 -5.26 -15.11 -23.31
C VAL A 210 -4.09 -14.74 -24.22
N ASN A 211 -4.16 -15.11 -25.50
CA ASN A 211 -3.13 -14.78 -26.47
C ASN A 211 -2.99 -13.26 -26.71
N ALA A 212 -4.12 -12.55 -26.79
CA ALA A 212 -4.09 -11.09 -26.89
C ALA A 212 -3.44 -10.44 -25.66
N ALA A 213 -3.70 -10.97 -24.46
CA ALA A 213 -3.10 -10.50 -23.22
C ALA A 213 -1.60 -10.80 -23.14
N ILE A 214 -1.14 -11.98 -23.54
CA ILE A 214 0.30 -12.31 -23.63
C ILE A 214 1.02 -11.31 -24.55
N GLY A 215 0.41 -10.97 -25.68
CA GLY A 215 0.95 -10.02 -26.64
C GLY A 215 0.98 -8.56 -26.15
N ASN A 216 0.06 -8.18 -25.27
CA ASN A 216 -0.17 -6.80 -24.80
C ASN A 216 0.23 -6.54 -23.34
N SER A 217 0.91 -7.49 -22.69
CA SER A 217 1.38 -7.35 -21.31
C SER A 217 2.86 -6.99 -21.22
N SER A 218 3.19 -6.13 -20.26
CA SER A 218 4.59 -5.73 -19.98
C SER A 218 5.35 -6.79 -19.19
N ALA A 219 4.69 -7.44 -18.22
CA ALA A 219 5.25 -8.53 -17.44
C ALA A 219 4.38 -9.80 -17.52
N LEU A 220 5.03 -10.96 -17.47
CA LEU A 220 4.41 -12.28 -17.59
C LEU A 220 4.79 -13.12 -16.37
N LEU A 221 3.81 -13.75 -15.72
CA LEU A 221 4.01 -14.60 -14.54
C LEU A 221 3.51 -16.02 -14.85
N ALA A 222 4.38 -17.01 -14.70
CA ALA A 222 4.04 -18.43 -14.75
C ALA A 222 4.07 -19.01 -13.34
N VAL A 223 2.91 -19.34 -12.77
CA VAL A 223 2.77 -19.75 -11.37
C VAL A 223 2.56 -21.26 -11.27
N GLY A 224 3.43 -21.95 -10.53
CA GLY A 224 3.30 -23.39 -10.29
C GLY A 224 3.84 -23.82 -8.93
N CYS A 225 3.00 -24.48 -8.14
CA CYS A 225 3.30 -25.02 -6.82
C CYS A 225 3.78 -26.48 -6.86
N LYS A 226 3.70 -27.13 -8.03
CA LYS A 226 4.26 -28.46 -8.27
C LYS A 226 4.97 -28.50 -9.62
N ALA A 227 6.17 -29.09 -9.66
CA ALA A 227 6.96 -29.22 -10.89
C ALA A 227 6.18 -29.91 -12.02
N GLU A 228 5.42 -30.96 -11.70
CA GLU A 228 4.62 -31.73 -12.66
C GLU A 228 3.55 -30.89 -13.38
N ASN A 229 3.04 -29.83 -12.73
CA ASN A 229 1.99 -29.00 -13.32
C ASN A 229 2.50 -28.20 -14.51
N PHE A 230 3.78 -27.80 -14.54
CA PHE A 230 4.38 -27.09 -15.68
C PHE A 230 4.40 -27.93 -16.97
N ALA A 231 4.29 -29.26 -16.86
CA ALA A 231 4.25 -30.16 -18.02
C ALA A 231 2.82 -30.37 -18.57
N VAL A 232 1.78 -29.88 -17.88
CA VAL A 232 0.38 -30.03 -18.32
C VAL A 232 0.16 -29.26 -19.64
N PRO A 233 -0.45 -29.87 -20.67
CA PRO A 233 -0.46 -29.32 -22.04
C PRO A 233 -0.92 -27.85 -22.15
N LYS A 234 -2.03 -27.49 -21.50
CA LYS A 234 -2.57 -26.11 -21.52
C LYS A 234 -1.61 -25.11 -20.85
N PHE A 235 -1.19 -25.39 -19.61
CA PHE A 235 -0.27 -24.51 -18.89
C PHE A 235 1.09 -24.41 -19.60
N ARG A 236 1.60 -25.53 -20.14
CA ARG A 236 2.80 -25.58 -20.98
C ARG A 236 2.70 -24.68 -22.21
N SER A 237 1.59 -24.79 -22.94
CA SER A 237 1.33 -23.94 -24.11
C SER A 237 1.32 -22.46 -23.74
N GLU A 238 0.71 -22.07 -22.62
CA GLU A 238 0.67 -20.67 -22.14
C GLU A 238 2.06 -20.14 -21.78
N TRP A 239 2.80 -20.80 -20.88
CA TRP A 239 4.11 -20.28 -20.46
C TRP A 239 5.15 -20.35 -21.58
N SER A 240 5.08 -21.31 -22.50
CA SER A 240 5.94 -21.36 -23.70
C SER A 240 5.69 -20.16 -24.60
N ARG A 241 4.42 -19.77 -24.81
CA ARG A 241 4.06 -18.55 -25.55
C ARG A 241 4.57 -17.29 -24.86
N CYS A 242 4.48 -17.22 -23.53
CA CYS A 242 5.10 -16.13 -22.77
C CYS A 242 6.62 -16.05 -23.02
N GLY A 243 7.32 -17.19 -22.97
CA GLY A 243 8.75 -17.25 -23.26
C GLY A 243 9.09 -16.79 -24.69
N ALA A 244 8.29 -17.18 -25.68
CA ALA A 244 8.42 -16.71 -27.06
C ALA A 244 8.11 -15.21 -27.22
N ALA A 245 7.16 -14.68 -26.47
CA ALA A 245 6.85 -13.25 -26.46
C ALA A 245 8.02 -12.42 -25.89
N VAL A 246 8.69 -12.90 -24.84
CA VAL A 246 9.91 -12.27 -24.30
C VAL A 246 11.06 -12.31 -25.31
N LYS A 247 11.24 -13.42 -26.03
CA LYS A 247 12.29 -13.55 -27.06
C LYS A 247 12.05 -12.66 -28.29
N ARG A 248 10.79 -12.30 -28.58
CA ARG A 248 10.40 -11.44 -29.72
C ARG A 248 10.40 -9.94 -29.42
N GLY A 249 10.32 -9.52 -28.16
CA GLY A 249 10.10 -8.12 -27.77
C GLY A 249 11.18 -7.54 -26.87
N GLU A 250 11.58 -6.29 -27.14
CA GLU A 250 12.42 -5.51 -26.23
C GLU A 250 11.56 -4.93 -25.09
N SER A 251 11.94 -5.22 -23.84
CA SER A 251 11.34 -4.75 -22.57
C SER A 251 10.15 -5.54 -22.00
N ARG A 252 10.14 -6.88 -22.13
CA ARG A 252 9.21 -7.79 -21.43
C ARG A 252 9.96 -8.71 -20.48
N LEU A 253 9.40 -8.99 -19.30
CA LEU A 253 9.97 -9.95 -18.33
C LEU A 253 9.01 -11.10 -18.09
N LEU A 254 9.54 -12.33 -18.07
CA LEU A 254 8.85 -13.53 -17.60
C LEU A 254 9.44 -13.95 -16.25
N TYR A 255 8.60 -14.06 -15.23
CA TYR A 255 8.96 -14.68 -13.95
C TYR A 255 8.33 -16.06 -13.81
N VAL A 256 9.12 -17.01 -13.30
CA VAL A 256 8.63 -18.33 -12.93
C VAL A 256 8.41 -18.34 -11.42
N CYS A 257 7.16 -18.28 -11.01
CA CYS A 257 6.74 -18.22 -9.62
C CYS A 257 6.50 -19.64 -9.10
N ILE A 258 7.31 -20.07 -8.13
CA ILE A 258 7.25 -21.40 -7.55
C ILE A 258 6.87 -21.36 -6.07
N LYS A 259 6.23 -22.42 -5.58
CA LYS A 259 5.94 -22.64 -4.16
C LYS A 259 6.38 -24.04 -3.78
N ASN A 260 7.25 -24.18 -2.78
CA ASN A 260 7.71 -25.49 -2.27
C ASN A 260 8.22 -26.45 -3.36
N THR A 261 8.75 -25.93 -4.46
CA THR A 261 9.28 -26.71 -5.59
C THR A 261 10.77 -26.38 -5.74
N ASP A 262 11.61 -27.37 -6.06
CA ASP A 262 13.02 -27.10 -6.34
C ASP A 262 13.16 -26.51 -7.76
N PRO A 263 13.86 -25.39 -7.96
CA PRO A 263 14.11 -24.85 -9.31
C PRO A 263 14.75 -25.85 -10.29
N ARG A 264 15.47 -26.87 -9.78
CA ARG A 264 16.08 -27.93 -10.58
C ARG A 264 15.08 -28.93 -11.14
N ASP A 265 13.85 -28.94 -10.64
CA ASP A 265 12.78 -29.83 -11.11
C ASP A 265 11.92 -29.18 -12.21
N LEU A 266 12.11 -27.88 -12.47
CA LEU A 266 11.40 -27.18 -13.54
C LEU A 266 11.81 -27.69 -14.92
N PRO A 267 10.92 -27.61 -15.94
CA PRO A 267 11.30 -27.78 -17.34
C PRO A 267 12.54 -26.96 -17.69
N THR A 268 13.46 -27.54 -18.47
CA THR A 268 14.74 -26.92 -18.84
C THR A 268 14.56 -25.54 -19.45
N GLU A 269 13.50 -25.35 -20.23
CA GLU A 269 13.12 -24.14 -20.93
C GLU A 269 12.77 -23.00 -19.96
N LEU A 270 12.24 -23.32 -18.78
CA LEU A 270 11.85 -22.32 -17.77
C LEU A 270 13.02 -21.89 -16.88
N ARG A 271 14.08 -22.69 -16.80
CA ARG A 271 15.26 -22.39 -15.94
C ARG A 271 16.08 -21.21 -16.43
N GLU A 272 15.90 -20.81 -17.69
CA GLU A 272 16.54 -19.63 -18.29
C GLU A 272 15.95 -18.31 -17.74
N TYR A 273 14.75 -18.36 -17.15
CA TYR A 273 14.04 -17.19 -16.67
C TYR A 273 14.21 -16.99 -15.16
N PRO A 274 14.07 -15.75 -14.64
CA PRO A 274 14.09 -15.48 -13.21
C PRO A 274 13.05 -16.29 -12.43
N VAL A 275 13.52 -17.23 -11.61
CA VAL A 275 12.69 -18.04 -10.72
C VAL A 275 12.50 -17.32 -9.39
N LYS A 276 11.26 -17.23 -8.91
CA LYS A 276 10.87 -16.55 -7.68
C LYS A 276 10.05 -17.46 -6.79
N ASP A 277 10.47 -17.58 -5.53
CA ASP A 277 9.70 -18.30 -4.52
C ASP A 277 8.62 -17.39 -3.94
N VAL A 278 7.36 -17.76 -4.11
CA VAL A 278 6.20 -16.99 -3.64
C VAL A 278 6.06 -16.97 -2.10
N THR A 279 6.72 -17.91 -1.40
CA THR A 279 6.72 -17.95 0.07
C THR A 279 7.75 -17.01 0.69
N ARG A 280 8.67 -16.48 -0.13
CA ARG A 280 9.72 -15.58 0.35
C ARG A 280 9.13 -14.21 0.69
N MET A 281 9.38 -13.75 1.91
CA MET A 281 9.07 -12.39 2.34
C MET A 281 9.64 -11.35 1.35
N GLY A 282 8.80 -10.42 0.89
CA GLY A 282 9.16 -9.40 -0.09
C GLY A 282 9.14 -9.83 -1.56
N PHE A 283 8.72 -11.07 -1.87
CA PHE A 283 8.53 -11.56 -3.25
C PHE A 283 7.70 -10.59 -4.09
N LEU A 284 6.51 -10.24 -3.58
CA LEU A 284 5.56 -9.40 -4.32
C LEU A 284 6.12 -7.99 -4.52
N THR A 285 6.74 -7.40 -3.49
CA THR A 285 7.40 -6.08 -3.57
C THR A 285 8.51 -6.07 -4.62
N GLU A 286 9.28 -7.16 -4.73
CA GLU A 286 10.31 -7.30 -5.76
C GLU A 286 9.69 -7.37 -7.16
N VAL A 287 8.63 -8.16 -7.33
CA VAL A 287 7.87 -8.27 -8.59
C VAL A 287 7.27 -6.92 -8.99
N ILE A 288 6.59 -6.23 -8.07
CA ILE A 288 6.01 -4.89 -8.27
C ILE A 288 7.06 -3.88 -8.72
N ARG A 289 8.21 -3.82 -8.03
CA ARG A 289 9.30 -2.91 -8.36
C ARG A 289 9.85 -3.18 -9.75
N SER A 290 10.02 -4.45 -10.11
CA SER A 290 10.50 -4.86 -11.42
C SER A 290 9.52 -4.53 -12.54
N ILE A 291 8.21 -4.69 -12.31
CA ILE A 291 7.17 -4.32 -13.27
C ILE A 291 7.14 -2.80 -13.49
N ASN A 292 7.20 -2.01 -12.40
CA ASN A 292 7.23 -0.54 -12.49
C ASN A 292 8.47 -0.03 -13.24
N ALA A 293 9.63 -0.67 -13.04
CA ALA A 293 10.85 -0.32 -13.77
C ALA A 293 10.74 -0.56 -15.29
N LEU A 294 9.91 -1.50 -15.74
CA LEU A 294 9.64 -1.69 -17.18
C LEU A 294 8.79 -0.53 -17.73
N GLY A 295 7.83 -0.02 -16.96
CA GLY A 295 6.95 1.09 -17.36
C GLY A 295 7.66 2.43 -17.55
N ASP A 296 8.72 2.68 -16.77
CA ASP A 296 9.51 3.94 -16.84
C ASP A 296 10.43 4.01 -18.07
N SER A 297 10.68 2.89 -18.75
CA SER A 297 11.52 2.82 -19.95
C SER A 297 10.80 3.22 -21.24
N SER A 298 9.46 3.18 -21.26
CA SER A 298 8.64 3.61 -22.39
C SER A 298 8.05 4.99 -22.11
N GLY A 299 8.72 6.04 -22.58
CA GLY A 299 8.30 7.44 -22.44
C GLY A 299 6.94 7.74 -23.06
N SER A 300 5.86 7.45 -22.33
CA SER A 300 4.57 8.14 -22.44
C SER A 300 3.70 7.85 -21.23
N ARG A 301 3.89 8.62 -20.16
CA ARG A 301 2.77 8.94 -19.25
C ARG A 301 2.71 10.46 -19.09
N PRO A 302 1.62 11.13 -19.51
CA PRO A 302 1.35 12.47 -19.05
C PRO A 302 1.20 12.42 -17.53
N ARG A 303 1.93 13.32 -16.89
CA ARG A 303 2.04 13.52 -15.45
C ARG A 303 0.70 14.05 -14.92
N SER A 304 -0.24 13.15 -14.61
CA SER A 304 -1.42 13.44 -13.77
C SER A 304 -2.18 12.16 -13.46
N ILE A 305 -1.71 11.34 -12.51
CA ILE A 305 -2.59 10.42 -11.79
C ILE A 305 -2.11 10.46 -10.34
N ALA A 306 -2.93 11.05 -9.47
CA ALA A 306 -2.87 10.79 -8.04
C ALA A 306 -2.80 9.27 -7.86
N LYS A 307 -1.63 8.74 -7.49
CA LYS A 307 -1.53 7.37 -7.00
C LYS A 307 -2.48 7.34 -5.81
N LYS A 308 -3.63 6.68 -5.95
CA LYS A 308 -4.47 6.41 -4.79
C LYS A 308 -3.59 5.63 -3.84
N THR A 309 -3.14 6.29 -2.78
CA THR A 309 -2.59 5.65 -1.61
C THR A 309 -3.51 4.47 -1.25
N PRO A 310 -3.02 3.25 -1.02
CA PRO A 310 -3.89 2.09 -0.84
C PRO A 310 -4.89 2.36 0.28
N GLU A 311 -6.17 2.58 -0.04
CA GLU A 311 -7.21 2.95 0.92
C GLU A 311 -7.28 1.93 2.07
N LYS A 312 -6.86 0.69 1.81
CA LYS A 312 -6.71 -0.40 2.79
C LYS A 312 -5.59 -0.16 3.80
N LEU A 313 -4.42 0.35 3.40
CA LEU A 313 -3.33 0.69 4.32
C LEU A 313 -3.71 1.89 5.18
N ILE A 314 -4.29 2.94 4.58
CA ILE A 314 -4.82 4.09 5.33
C ILE A 314 -5.85 3.62 6.36
N ARG A 315 -6.73 2.68 5.99
CA ARG A 315 -7.72 2.12 6.91
C ARG A 315 -7.07 1.33 8.05
N ARG A 316 -6.07 0.49 7.77
CA ARG A 316 -5.35 -0.28 8.81
C ARG A 316 -4.59 0.63 9.77
N MET A 317 -3.86 1.61 9.25
CA MET A 317 -3.19 2.65 10.03
C MET A 317 -4.17 3.35 11.00
N LYS A 318 -5.36 3.73 10.52
CA LYS A 318 -6.42 4.31 11.37
C LYS A 318 -6.97 3.33 12.42
N ILE A 319 -7.02 2.03 12.12
CA ILE A 319 -7.41 0.99 13.09
C ILE A 319 -6.36 0.86 14.18
N PHE A 320 -5.06 0.77 13.82
CA PHE A 320 -3.98 0.68 14.81
C PHE A 320 -3.91 1.91 15.71
N LEU A 321 -4.10 3.12 15.15
CA LEU A 321 -4.26 4.33 15.96
C LEU A 321 -5.43 4.20 16.95
N ALA A 322 -6.60 3.75 16.48
CA ALA A 322 -7.77 3.60 17.34
C ALA A 322 -7.58 2.55 18.44
N ASP A 323 -6.79 1.51 18.18
CA ASP A 323 -6.49 0.40 19.09
C ASP A 323 -5.31 0.67 20.04
N GLU A 324 -4.76 1.90 20.06
CA GLU A 324 -3.58 2.30 20.85
C GLU A 324 -2.28 1.55 20.48
N ASP A 325 -2.24 0.91 19.32
CA ASP A 325 -1.05 0.27 18.77
C ASP A 325 -0.22 1.29 17.97
N PHE A 326 0.40 2.22 18.70
CA PHE A 326 1.10 3.36 18.12
C PHE A 326 2.33 2.96 17.31
N ASP A 327 3.05 1.91 17.73
CA ASP A 327 4.19 1.36 17.00
C ASP A 327 3.74 0.83 15.61
N ALA A 328 2.63 0.08 15.56
CA ALA A 328 2.05 -0.37 14.30
C ALA A 328 1.51 0.80 13.47
N ALA A 329 0.89 1.80 14.10
CA ALA A 329 0.43 3.00 13.40
C ALA A 329 1.58 3.77 12.75
N GLU A 330 2.73 3.90 13.43
CA GLU A 330 3.94 4.53 12.90
C GLU A 330 4.50 3.72 11.72
N GLU A 331 4.63 2.40 11.88
CA GLU A 331 5.13 1.51 10.83
C GLU A 331 4.27 1.59 9.56
N TYR A 332 2.94 1.51 9.71
CA TYR A 332 2.02 1.61 8.59
C TYR A 332 2.02 3.01 7.96
N SER A 333 2.23 4.06 8.75
CA SER A 333 2.43 5.41 8.22
C SER A 333 3.72 5.47 7.38
N GLY A 334 4.82 4.86 7.82
CA GLY A 334 6.06 4.73 7.05
C GLY A 334 5.86 4.01 5.72
N LEU A 335 5.18 2.86 5.72
CA LEU A 335 4.85 2.10 4.51
C LEU A 335 4.02 2.93 3.51
N ILE A 336 3.07 3.71 4.00
CA ILE A 336 2.27 4.60 3.17
C ILE A 336 3.14 5.71 2.59
N LEU A 337 4.02 6.31 3.38
CA LEU A 337 4.90 7.41 2.95
C LEU A 337 6.00 6.94 1.99
N ASP A 338 6.44 5.69 2.07
CA ASP A 338 7.34 5.09 1.08
C ASP A 338 6.65 4.92 -0.29
N ALA A 339 5.36 4.60 -0.28
CA ALA A 339 4.55 4.44 -1.50
C ALA A 339 4.10 5.79 -2.09
N ASP A 340 3.70 6.72 -1.22
CA ASP A 340 3.27 8.08 -1.53
C ASP A 340 3.80 9.08 -0.49
N PRO A 341 4.97 9.71 -0.75
CA PRO A 341 5.58 10.67 0.16
C PRO A 341 4.71 11.90 0.46
N TYR A 342 3.69 12.15 -0.36
CA TYR A 342 2.78 13.29 -0.26
C TYR A 342 1.45 12.93 0.41
N CYS A 343 1.28 11.70 0.92
CA CYS A 343 0.05 11.31 1.60
C CYS A 343 -0.10 12.06 2.94
N TRP A 344 -0.99 13.05 2.99
CA TRP A 344 -1.22 13.85 4.19
C TRP A 344 -1.78 13.01 5.35
N GLN A 345 -2.59 11.99 5.07
CA GLN A 345 -3.19 11.15 6.11
C GLN A 345 -2.13 10.39 6.90
N ALA A 346 -1.08 9.90 6.24
CA ALA A 346 0.00 9.16 6.89
C ALA A 346 0.94 10.08 7.67
N HIS A 347 1.26 11.26 7.13
CA HIS A 347 1.98 12.30 7.90
C HIS A 347 1.22 12.69 9.17
N PHE A 348 -0.10 12.86 9.08
CA PHE A 348 -0.93 13.22 10.22
C PHE A 348 -1.08 12.07 11.23
N ALA A 349 -1.26 10.84 10.74
CA ALA A 349 -1.34 9.66 11.60
C ALA A 349 -0.03 9.40 12.36
N ARG A 350 1.12 9.58 11.71
CA ARG A 350 2.42 9.50 12.38
C ARG A 350 2.53 10.54 13.50
N PHE A 351 2.12 11.79 13.24
CA PHE A 351 2.07 12.82 14.29
C PHE A 351 1.17 12.40 15.46
N LEU A 352 0.02 11.80 15.22
CA LEU A 352 -0.86 11.32 16.30
C LEU A 352 -0.21 10.17 17.08
N ALA A 353 0.42 9.21 16.40
CA ALA A 353 1.12 8.10 17.04
C ALA A 353 2.30 8.57 17.91
N ASP A 354 3.12 9.49 17.39
CA ASP A 354 4.26 10.10 18.09
C ASP A 354 3.84 10.76 19.42
N ASN A 355 2.57 11.19 19.52
CA ASN A 355 1.99 11.86 20.70
C ASN A 355 0.95 10.99 21.43
N GLY A 356 0.88 9.68 21.16
CA GLY A 356 -0.02 8.76 21.85
C GLY A 356 -1.52 9.06 21.68
N CYS A 357 -1.90 9.71 20.58
CA CYS A 357 -3.28 10.08 20.29
C CYS A 357 -3.96 9.04 19.39
N ARG A 358 -5.11 8.49 19.80
CA ARG A 358 -5.86 7.52 18.97
C ARG A 358 -6.59 8.16 17.81
N SER A 359 -6.92 9.43 17.97
CA SER A 359 -7.71 10.18 17.02
C SER A 359 -7.45 11.67 17.14
N THR A 360 -8.04 12.42 16.22
CA THR A 360 -8.06 13.88 16.27
C THR A 360 -8.68 14.44 17.56
N ASP A 361 -9.64 13.74 18.17
CA ASP A 361 -10.31 14.22 19.37
C ASP A 361 -9.41 14.13 20.61
N ASP A 362 -8.52 13.11 20.65
CA ASP A 362 -7.55 12.93 21.74
C ASP A 362 -6.57 14.11 21.83
N LEU A 363 -6.24 14.72 20.68
CA LEU A 363 -5.38 15.91 20.61
C LEU A 363 -5.99 17.12 21.35
N MET A 364 -7.31 17.16 21.49
CA MET A 364 -8.04 18.24 22.17
C MET A 364 -8.35 17.94 23.64
N LEU A 365 -7.87 16.80 24.18
CA LEU A 365 -8.03 16.49 25.60
C LEU A 365 -7.20 17.47 26.44
N GLU A 366 -7.77 17.89 27.58
CA GLU A 366 -7.15 18.87 28.47
C GLU A 366 -5.77 18.43 28.97
N GLU A 367 -5.59 17.13 29.23
CA GLU A 367 -4.29 16.55 29.59
C GLU A 367 -3.25 16.71 28.48
N MET A 368 -3.64 16.48 27.22
CA MET A 368 -2.74 16.59 26.07
C MET A 368 -2.41 18.06 25.75
N VAL A 369 -3.43 18.92 25.70
CA VAL A 369 -3.23 20.37 25.55
C VAL A 369 -2.36 20.91 26.70
N GLY A 370 -2.55 20.39 27.91
CA GLY A 370 -1.75 20.68 29.08
C GLY A 370 -0.29 20.31 28.90
N SER A 371 0.02 19.10 28.45
CA SER A 371 1.40 18.66 28.24
C SER A 371 2.14 19.51 27.20
N PHE A 372 1.48 19.86 26.09
CA PHE A 372 2.06 20.76 25.09
C PHE A 372 2.29 22.17 25.62
N ALA A 373 1.39 22.67 26.47
CA ALA A 373 1.57 23.95 27.15
C ALA A 373 2.76 23.91 28.12
N ASP A 374 2.90 22.83 28.89
CA ASP A 374 4.02 22.62 29.81
C ASP A 374 5.36 22.56 29.05
N ASP A 375 5.42 21.78 27.97
CA ASP A 375 6.61 21.68 27.11
C ASP A 375 6.98 23.04 26.48
N TYR A 376 5.96 23.82 26.09
CA TYR A 376 6.17 25.16 25.55
C TYR A 376 6.76 26.09 26.62
N ILE A 377 6.17 26.10 27.82
CA ILE A 377 6.61 26.93 28.94
C ILE A 377 8.02 26.54 29.37
N GLU A 378 8.35 25.25 29.41
CA GLU A 378 9.69 24.78 29.74
C GLU A 378 10.73 25.31 28.74
N ARG A 379 10.39 25.36 27.45
CA ARG A 379 11.33 25.72 26.38
C ARG A 379 11.40 27.21 26.08
N PHE A 380 10.29 27.92 26.22
CA PHE A 380 10.13 29.32 25.78
C PHE A 380 9.57 30.25 26.88
N GLY A 381 9.16 29.71 28.01
CA GLY A 381 8.46 30.46 29.06
C GLY A 381 7.05 30.86 28.65
N PHE A 382 6.53 31.90 29.30
CA PHE A 382 5.21 32.48 29.00
C PHE A 382 5.25 33.51 27.85
N ASP A 383 6.26 33.46 26.98
CA ASP A 383 6.36 34.39 25.86
C ASP A 383 5.50 33.93 24.67
N PHE A 384 4.28 34.45 24.59
CA PHE A 384 3.36 34.27 23.46
C PHE A 384 2.73 35.60 23.00
N THR A 385 3.37 36.72 23.35
CA THR A 385 2.86 38.08 23.11
C THR A 385 2.82 38.44 21.62
N ASP A 386 3.80 37.94 20.87
CA ASP A 386 3.84 38.04 19.41
C ASP A 386 3.25 36.75 18.80
N ASP A 387 2.11 36.91 18.13
CA ASP A 387 1.34 35.80 17.55
C ASP A 387 2.15 35.03 16.50
N ASP A 388 2.98 35.72 15.70
CA ASP A 388 3.75 35.10 14.62
C ASP A 388 4.91 34.27 15.21
N ILE A 389 5.58 34.80 16.24
CA ILE A 389 6.67 34.09 16.93
C ILE A 389 6.13 32.86 17.65
N TYR A 390 5.04 33.02 18.41
CA TYR A 390 4.37 31.92 19.11
C TYR A 390 3.99 30.80 18.14
N ARG A 391 3.36 31.14 17.02
CA ARG A 391 2.94 30.17 16.00
C ARG A 391 4.13 29.46 15.38
N ALA A 392 5.23 30.16 15.12
CA ALA A 392 6.44 29.56 14.58
C ALA A 392 7.08 28.58 15.59
N GLN A 393 7.18 28.96 16.87
CA GLN A 393 7.73 28.13 17.94
C GLN A 393 6.89 26.88 18.18
N LEU A 394 5.57 27.04 18.28
CA LEU A 394 4.65 25.92 18.45
C LEU A 394 4.66 25.00 17.22
N SER A 395 4.69 25.56 16.01
CA SER A 395 4.81 24.75 14.78
C SER A 395 6.14 23.97 14.74
N ASP A 396 7.23 24.53 15.26
CA ASP A 396 8.51 23.82 15.39
C ASP A 396 8.40 22.62 16.33
N MET A 397 7.82 22.84 17.53
CA MET A 397 7.57 21.80 18.53
C MET A 397 6.71 20.65 18.01
N LEU A 398 5.67 20.94 17.22
CA LEU A 398 4.78 19.92 16.66
C LEU A 398 5.43 19.06 15.56
N GLY A 399 6.64 19.40 15.13
CA GLY A 399 7.46 18.53 14.30
C GLY A 399 7.10 18.52 12.81
N SER A 400 7.91 17.78 12.04
CA SER A 400 7.85 17.76 10.57
C SER A 400 6.65 16.99 10.02
N SER A 401 6.15 16.00 10.77
CA SER A 401 4.99 15.18 10.42
C SER A 401 3.74 16.05 10.25
N LEU A 402 3.40 16.88 11.26
CA LEU A 402 2.24 17.77 11.17
C LEU A 402 2.38 18.84 10.09
N ARG A 403 3.58 19.44 9.95
CA ARG A 403 3.85 20.44 8.90
C ARG A 403 3.66 19.86 7.50
N SER A 404 4.10 18.62 7.30
CA SER A 404 3.93 17.90 6.03
C SER A 404 2.46 17.56 5.77
N ALA A 405 1.72 17.16 6.79
CA ALA A 405 0.29 16.91 6.68
C ALA A 405 -0.50 18.16 6.25
N LEU A 406 -0.25 19.31 6.89
CA LEU A 406 -0.89 20.58 6.52
C LEU A 406 -0.53 21.01 5.09
N ARG A 407 0.71 20.78 4.67
CA ARG A 407 1.19 21.15 3.33
C ARG A 407 0.57 20.31 2.21
N PHE A 408 0.38 19.01 2.44
CA PHE A 408 -0.07 18.08 1.41
C PHE A 408 -1.58 17.83 1.41
N ALA A 409 -2.30 18.31 2.42
CA ALA A 409 -3.76 18.24 2.42
C ALA A 409 -4.35 19.14 1.32
N GLU A 410 -5.28 18.61 0.52
CA GLU A 410 -5.93 19.31 -0.59
C GLU A 410 -7.45 19.43 -0.37
N GLY A 411 -8.08 20.41 -1.03
CA GLY A 411 -9.54 20.56 -1.03
C GLY A 411 -10.16 20.73 0.36
N GLU A 412 -11.22 19.96 0.63
CA GLU A 412 -11.98 20.00 1.89
C GLU A 412 -11.15 19.52 3.09
N ASP A 413 -10.25 18.56 2.89
CA ASP A 413 -9.37 18.04 3.94
C ASP A 413 -8.37 19.09 4.43
N SER A 414 -7.86 19.94 3.53
CA SER A 414 -6.98 21.06 3.88
C SER A 414 -7.66 22.04 4.83
N VAL A 415 -8.91 22.39 4.54
CA VAL A 415 -9.72 23.29 5.37
C VAL A 415 -9.97 22.67 6.74
N ARG A 416 -10.33 21.38 6.77
CA ARG A 416 -10.58 20.64 8.02
C ARG A 416 -9.34 20.57 8.90
N LEU A 417 -8.19 20.20 8.33
CA LEU A 417 -6.95 20.04 9.07
C LEU A 417 -6.40 21.39 9.56
N THR A 418 -6.50 22.44 8.74
CA THR A 418 -6.13 23.80 9.15
C THR A 418 -7.02 24.31 10.28
N THR A 419 -8.33 24.06 10.20
CA THR A 419 -9.27 24.46 11.28
C THR A 419 -8.96 23.73 12.58
N LEU A 420 -8.64 22.44 12.51
CA LEU A 420 -8.20 21.66 13.67
C LEU A 420 -6.93 22.26 14.27
N TYR A 421 -5.92 22.52 13.44
CA TYR A 421 -4.66 23.11 13.85
C TYR A 421 -4.87 24.44 14.59
N GLU A 422 -5.66 25.36 14.03
CA GLU A 422 -5.95 26.65 14.66
C GLU A 422 -6.67 26.50 16.02
N ARG A 423 -7.61 25.55 16.13
CA ARG A 423 -8.28 25.26 17.40
C ARG A 423 -7.31 24.72 18.44
N PHE A 424 -6.42 23.83 18.04
CA PHE A 424 -5.42 23.25 18.92
C PHE A 424 -4.42 24.32 19.40
N VAL A 425 -3.91 25.16 18.48
CA VAL A 425 -3.04 26.30 18.78
C VAL A 425 -3.70 27.25 19.79
N SER A 426 -4.99 27.58 19.61
CA SER A 426 -5.72 28.40 20.58
C SER A 426 -5.86 27.72 21.94
N ALA A 427 -6.15 26.42 21.97
CA ALA A 427 -6.30 25.69 23.23
C ALA A 427 -4.98 25.63 24.02
N VAL A 428 -3.86 25.41 23.34
CA VAL A 428 -2.52 25.45 23.97
C VAL A 428 -2.23 26.86 24.51
N ARG A 429 -2.55 27.91 23.76
CA ARG A 429 -2.41 29.31 24.23
C ARG A 429 -3.23 29.58 25.49
N ASP A 430 -4.50 29.18 25.50
CA ASP A 430 -5.38 29.39 26.64
C ASP A 430 -4.85 28.64 27.87
N SER A 431 -4.34 27.42 27.67
CA SER A 431 -3.72 26.59 28.70
C SER A 431 -2.42 27.21 29.28
N ILE A 432 -1.61 27.85 28.44
CA ILE A 432 -0.42 28.62 28.87
C ILE A 432 -0.86 29.85 29.70
N PHE A 433 -1.87 30.58 29.23
CA PHE A 433 -2.39 31.77 29.93
C PHE A 433 -2.94 31.43 31.31
N VAL A 434 -3.67 30.30 31.45
CA VAL A 434 -4.16 29.84 32.76
C VAL A 434 -3.01 29.58 33.72
N ARG A 435 -1.95 28.89 33.27
CA ARG A 435 -0.76 28.62 34.09
C ARG A 435 -0.02 29.90 34.50
N GLU A 436 0.06 30.88 33.60
CA GLU A 436 0.65 32.19 33.90
C GLU A 436 -0.12 32.88 35.02
N GLN A 437 -1.46 32.88 34.92
CA GLN A 437 -2.32 33.51 35.92
C GLN A 437 -2.23 32.79 37.27
N GLU A 438 -2.19 31.46 37.28
CA GLU A 438 -2.00 30.68 38.51
C GLU A 438 -0.66 30.99 39.18
N GLN A 439 0.41 31.16 38.40
CA GLN A 439 1.71 31.56 38.93
C GLN A 439 1.65 32.95 39.57
N ILE A 440 1.09 33.94 38.86
CA ILE A 440 0.93 35.31 39.36
C ILE A 440 0.10 35.33 40.66
N ASP A 441 -1.05 34.65 40.66
CA ASP A 441 -1.92 34.57 41.84
C ASP A 441 -1.21 33.90 43.03
N SER A 442 -0.39 32.87 42.78
CA SER A 442 0.39 32.20 43.82
C SER A 442 1.47 33.12 44.41
N GLU A 443 2.12 33.92 43.57
CA GLU A 443 3.14 34.90 43.97
C GLU A 443 2.49 36.02 44.80
N GLU A 444 1.36 36.57 44.36
CA GLU A 444 0.59 37.58 45.09
C GLU A 444 0.09 37.06 46.45
N GLN A 445 -0.43 35.82 46.50
CA GLN A 445 -0.84 35.20 47.75
C GLN A 445 0.33 35.03 48.71
N ALA A 446 1.50 34.61 48.23
CA ALA A 446 2.69 34.46 49.03
C ALA A 446 3.19 35.82 49.56
N GLU A 447 3.13 36.88 48.77
CA GLU A 447 3.45 38.25 49.22
C GLU A 447 2.45 38.77 50.27
N MET A 448 1.15 38.55 50.05
CA MET A 448 0.11 38.94 50.99
C MET A 448 0.24 38.18 52.32
N GLU A 449 0.62 36.90 52.28
CA GLU A 449 0.88 36.14 53.50
C GLU A 449 2.12 36.65 54.25
N LYS A 450 3.20 36.99 53.54
CA LYS A 450 4.38 37.64 54.15
C LYS A 450 4.00 38.95 54.84
N LEU A 451 3.19 39.80 54.19
CA LEU A 451 2.70 41.05 54.78
C LEU A 451 1.82 40.82 56.01
N ARG A 452 0.93 39.82 55.98
CA ARG A 452 0.12 39.44 57.16
C ARG A 452 0.97 38.99 58.33
N ARG A 453 2.02 38.20 58.07
CA ARG A 453 2.96 37.75 59.12
C ARG A 453 3.71 38.93 59.73
N LEU A 454 4.21 39.87 58.91
CA LEU A 454 4.86 41.09 59.40
C LEU A 454 3.90 41.95 60.24
N HIS A 455 2.66 42.14 59.80
CA HIS A 455 1.66 42.87 60.57
C HIS A 455 1.33 42.19 61.91
N ALA A 456 1.19 40.86 61.93
CA ALA A 456 0.95 40.11 63.15
C ALA A 456 2.15 40.21 64.12
N GLU A 457 3.38 40.14 63.62
CA GLU A 457 4.59 40.36 64.41
C GLU A 457 4.61 41.78 65.00
N GLU A 458 4.35 42.82 64.19
CA GLU A 458 4.24 44.19 64.68
C GLU A 458 3.14 44.35 65.75
N GLU A 459 1.98 43.73 65.57
CA GLU A 459 0.89 43.78 66.54
C GLU A 459 1.28 43.10 67.85
N THR A 460 1.89 41.91 67.79
CA THR A 460 2.39 41.23 69.00
C THR A 460 3.49 42.03 69.69
N GLU A 461 4.37 42.70 68.94
CA GLU A 461 5.34 43.63 69.50
C GLU A 461 4.65 44.82 70.19
N ARG A 462 3.66 45.45 69.55
CA ARG A 462 2.88 46.56 70.11
C ARG A 462 2.15 46.12 71.38
N GLU A 463 1.53 44.95 71.38
CA GLU A 463 0.89 44.36 72.57
C GLU A 463 1.90 44.09 73.68
N SER A 464 3.06 43.51 73.36
CA SER A 464 4.12 43.27 74.33
C SER A 464 4.63 44.57 74.95
N ARG A 465 4.79 45.65 74.14
CA ARG A 465 5.16 46.99 74.60
C ARG A 465 4.07 47.59 75.47
N LYS A 466 2.78 47.44 75.10
CA LYS A 466 1.64 47.87 75.93
C LYS A 466 1.59 47.13 77.26
N ARG A 467 1.75 45.79 77.26
CA ARG A 467 1.82 44.97 78.49
C ARG A 467 2.99 45.39 79.37
N LYS A 468 4.18 45.60 78.79
CA LYS A 468 5.35 46.13 79.52
C LYS A 468 5.05 47.49 80.14
N LYS A 469 4.47 48.44 79.39
CA LYS A 469 4.03 49.76 79.91
C LYS A 469 2.99 49.60 81.03
N GLN A 470 2.01 48.70 80.90
CA GLN A 470 1.00 48.43 81.94
C GLN A 470 1.61 47.84 83.22
N VAL A 471 2.53 46.86 83.10
CA VAL A 471 3.22 46.27 84.25
C VAL A 471 4.06 47.33 84.97
N ILE A 472 4.75 48.20 84.23
CA ILE A 472 5.50 49.33 84.81
C ILE A 472 4.56 50.29 85.54
N LYS A 473 3.44 50.69 84.92
CA LYS A 473 2.41 51.54 85.55
C LYS A 473 1.86 50.92 86.84
N ALA A 474 1.51 49.63 86.82
CA ALA A 474 0.96 48.93 87.99
C ALA A 474 1.98 48.84 89.15
N ARG A 475 3.25 48.53 88.85
CA ARG A 475 4.32 48.54 89.86
C ARG A 475 4.53 49.94 90.45
N PHE A 476 4.57 50.97 89.60
CA PHE A 476 4.72 52.36 90.04
C PHE A 476 3.56 52.80 90.95
N LEU A 477 2.31 52.54 90.56
CA LEU A 477 1.12 52.80 91.39
C LEU A 477 1.20 52.07 92.75
N GLY A 478 1.63 50.81 92.75
CA GLY A 478 1.83 50.04 93.98
C GLY A 478 2.84 50.69 94.92
N TYR A 479 4.02 51.06 94.41
CA TYR A 479 5.03 51.77 95.21
C TYR A 479 4.52 53.11 95.75
N MET A 480 3.85 53.90 94.91
CA MET A 480 3.31 55.21 95.31
C MET A 480 2.21 55.09 96.36
N ALA A 481 1.35 54.07 96.28
CA ALA A 481 0.34 53.79 97.30
C ALA A 481 0.95 53.44 98.66
N VAL A 482 2.02 52.64 98.68
CA VAL A 482 2.76 52.31 99.92
C VAL A 482 3.39 53.57 100.52
N ILE A 483 4.07 54.39 99.70
CA ILE A 483 4.69 55.64 100.16
C ILE A 483 3.62 56.62 100.69
N ALA A 484 2.51 56.79 99.97
CA ALA A 484 1.41 57.64 100.39
C ALA A 484 0.79 57.17 101.71
N ALA A 485 0.58 55.86 101.89
CA ALA A 485 0.09 55.30 103.15
C ALA A 485 1.04 55.57 104.33
N VAL A 486 2.35 55.39 104.12
CA VAL A 486 3.36 55.74 105.13
C VAL A 486 3.34 57.23 105.47
N LEU A 487 3.28 58.11 104.46
CA LEU A 487 3.21 59.56 104.66
C LEU A 487 1.92 59.98 105.36
N LEU A 488 0.78 59.34 105.06
CA LEU A 488 -0.50 59.56 105.74
C LEU A 488 -0.44 59.17 107.22
N VAL A 489 0.16 58.01 107.52
CA VAL A 489 0.40 57.57 108.90
C VAL A 489 1.31 58.57 109.63
N LEU A 490 2.39 59.06 108.98
CA LEU A 490 3.27 60.09 109.55
C LEU A 490 2.55 61.43 109.79
N ALA A 491 1.68 61.84 108.86
CA ALA A 491 0.91 63.08 108.98
C ALA A 491 -0.13 63.02 110.11
N ILE A 492 -0.90 61.92 110.19
CA ILE A 492 -2.00 61.77 111.15
C ILE A 492 -1.48 61.40 112.54
N LYS A 493 -0.61 60.38 112.63
CA LYS A 493 -0.19 59.80 113.91
C LYS A 493 0.96 60.57 114.57
N PHE A 494 1.82 61.20 113.78
CA PHE A 494 3.03 61.88 114.27
C PHE A 494 3.01 63.40 114.04
N HIS A 495 1.91 63.98 113.54
CA HIS A 495 1.74 65.42 113.27
C HIS A 495 2.86 66.05 112.43
N PHE A 496 3.52 65.28 111.56
CA PHE A 496 4.64 65.76 110.76
C PHE A 496 4.14 66.65 109.62
N LYS A 497 4.17 67.98 109.81
CA LYS A 497 3.61 68.96 108.85
C LYS A 497 4.20 68.86 107.44
N PHE A 498 5.48 68.48 107.31
CA PHE A 498 6.12 68.30 106.00
C PHE A 498 5.61 67.07 105.23
N ALA A 499 4.95 66.10 105.88
CA ALA A 499 4.32 64.98 105.17
C ALA A 499 3.25 65.45 104.17
N ILE A 500 2.50 66.51 104.50
CA ILE A 500 1.46 67.06 103.62
C ILE A 500 2.10 67.66 102.34
N VAL A 501 3.23 68.35 102.50
CA VAL A 501 4.00 68.90 101.36
C VAL A 501 4.57 67.78 100.50
N LEU A 502 5.11 66.72 101.13
CA LEU A 502 5.61 65.53 100.44
C LEU A 502 4.50 64.79 99.67
N ILE A 503 3.28 64.71 100.20
CA ILE A 503 2.13 64.15 99.49
C ILE A 503 1.80 64.99 98.24
N ALA A 504 1.81 66.32 98.34
CA ALA A 504 1.59 67.19 97.19
C ALA A 504 2.66 67.00 96.10
N VAL A 505 3.93 66.91 96.49
CA VAL A 505 5.05 66.62 95.58
C VAL A 505 4.90 65.24 94.93
N LEU A 506 4.45 64.24 95.70
CA LEU A 506 4.21 62.88 95.22
C LEU A 506 3.08 62.82 94.16
N VAL A 507 2.04 63.63 94.32
CA VAL A 507 0.96 63.78 93.31
C VAL A 507 1.49 64.43 92.03
N VAL A 508 2.31 65.48 92.13
CA VAL A 508 2.92 66.13 90.96
C VAL A 508 3.85 65.15 90.21
N LEU A 509 4.66 64.38 90.94
CA LEU A 509 5.52 63.33 90.37
C LEU A 509 4.72 62.25 89.65
N MET A 510 3.58 61.81 90.22
CA MET A 510 2.66 60.89 89.54
C MET A 510 2.20 61.46 88.20
N ILE A 511 1.72 62.71 88.18
CA ILE A 511 1.22 63.35 86.96
C ILE A 511 2.32 63.41 85.88
N LEU A 512 3.54 63.79 86.25
CA LEU A 512 4.67 63.88 85.32
C LEU A 512 5.06 62.50 84.74
N VAL A 513 5.09 61.46 85.57
CA VAL A 513 5.44 60.10 85.13
C VAL A 513 4.35 59.52 84.22
N PHE A 514 3.07 59.74 84.54
CA PHE A 514 1.97 59.31 83.66
C PHE A 514 1.98 60.03 82.31
N ALA A 515 2.20 61.35 82.31
CA ALA A 515 2.33 62.14 81.08
C ALA A 515 3.56 61.70 80.25
N GLY A 516 4.66 61.32 80.90
CA GLY A 516 5.86 60.80 80.23
C GLY A 516 5.71 59.39 79.66
N LEU A 517 4.85 58.54 80.24
CA LEU A 517 4.59 57.18 79.77
C LEU A 517 3.54 57.11 78.63
N GLU A 518 2.75 58.17 78.45
CA GLU A 518 1.77 58.33 77.36
C GLU A 518 2.38 58.84 76.06
N LYS A 519 3.52 59.53 76.13
CA LYS A 519 4.40 59.73 74.97
C LYS A 519 5.17 58.44 74.66
#